data_AF-A0A6I5NIC4-F1
#
_entry.id   AF-A0A6I5NIC4-F1
#
_cell.length_a   1.000
_cell.length_b   1.000
_cell.length_c   1.000
_cell.angle_alpha   90.00
_cell.angle_beta   90.00
_cell.angle_gamma   90.00
#
_symmetry.space_group_name_H-M   'P 1'
#
loop_
_entity.id
_entity.type
_entity.pdbx_description
1 polymer ?
#
loop_
_entity_poly.entity_id
_entity_poly.type
_entity_poly.pdbx_seq_one_letter_code
_entity_poly.pdbx_strand_id
1 'polypeptide(L)'
;MLHLLYIFAFTVLAVLAVANLIRNLISLGIEARRPAGAASTLSEPSRPAMHPELLDDSGNVLDEPLLVMRSISIKDAREQLDALYESSSSGDDSKDE
;
A
#
# COMPACT_ATOMS: atom_id res chain seq x y z
N MET A 1 27.99 -14.35 52.63
CA MET A 1 26.57 -14.77 52.63
C MET A 1 25.66 -13.96 51.71
N LEU A 2 25.90 -12.67 51.42
CA LEU A 2 25.07 -11.87 50.46
C LEU A 2 25.24 -12.23 48.97
N HIS A 3 26.26 -13.02 48.62
CA HIS A 3 26.53 -13.44 47.23
C HIS A 3 25.38 -14.21 46.58
N LEU A 4 24.67 -15.03 47.35
CA LEU A 4 23.54 -15.80 46.83
C LEU A 4 22.40 -14.87 46.36
N LEU A 5 22.18 -13.77 47.08
CA LEU A 5 21.21 -12.73 46.72
C LEU A 5 21.65 -11.95 45.48
N TYR A 6 22.95 -11.64 45.35
CA TYR A 6 23.48 -10.98 44.15
C TYR A 6 23.35 -11.84 42.90
N ILE A 7 23.66 -13.15 42.99
CA ILE A 7 23.50 -14.08 41.88
C ILE A 7 22.02 -14.16 41.48
N PHE A 8 21.10 -14.21 42.45
CA PHE A 8 19.68 -14.23 42.18
C PHE A 8 19.16 -12.94 41.54
N ALA A 9 19.56 -11.77 42.04
CA ALA A 9 19.18 -10.49 41.45
C ALA A 9 19.74 -10.35 40.02
N PHE A 10 20.99 -10.78 39.81
CA PHE A 10 21.63 -10.78 38.50
C PHE A 10 20.93 -11.70 37.52
N THR A 11 20.52 -12.91 37.93
CA THR A 11 19.80 -13.84 37.03
C THR A 11 18.45 -13.27 36.60
N VAL A 12 17.70 -12.64 37.52
CA VAL A 12 16.44 -11.97 37.20
C VAL A 12 16.67 -10.84 36.18
N LEU A 13 17.67 -9.98 36.41
CA LEU A 13 17.99 -8.89 35.50
C LEU A 13 18.45 -9.41 34.13
N ALA A 14 19.27 -10.46 34.10
CA ALA A 14 19.75 -11.06 32.85
C ALA A 14 18.59 -11.64 32.03
N VAL A 15 17.66 -12.37 32.65
CA VAL A 15 16.48 -12.92 31.96
C VAL A 15 15.60 -11.80 31.41
N LEU A 16 15.35 -10.74 32.18
CA LEU A 16 14.58 -9.58 31.72
C LEU A 16 15.27 -8.88 30.52
N ALA A 17 16.59 -8.69 30.60
CA ALA A 17 17.35 -8.05 29.53
C ALA A 17 17.34 -8.88 28.24
N VAL A 18 17.55 -10.20 28.32
CA VAL A 18 17.51 -11.10 27.15
C VAL A 18 16.10 -11.14 26.55
N ALA A 19 15.05 -11.23 27.37
CA ALA A 19 13.68 -11.19 26.89
C ALA A 19 13.34 -9.87 26.19
N ASN A 20 13.81 -8.75 26.74
CA ASN A 20 13.64 -7.43 26.14
C ASN A 20 14.40 -7.33 24.80
N LEU A 21 15.65 -7.81 24.75
CA LEU A 21 16.45 -7.85 23.54
C LEU A 21 15.77 -8.66 22.43
N ILE A 22 15.28 -9.87 22.74
CA ILE A 22 14.58 -10.73 21.78
C ILE A 22 13.33 -10.03 21.24
N ARG A 23 12.51 -9.42 22.11
CA ARG A 23 11.33 -8.65 21.68
C ARG A 23 11.71 -7.51 20.74
N ASN A 24 12.76 -6.76 21.08
CA ASN A 24 13.22 -5.64 20.27
C ASN A 24 13.77 -6.10 18.91
N LEU A 25 14.47 -7.24 18.88
CA LEU A 25 15.03 -7.82 17.66
C LEU A 25 13.93 -8.38 16.74
N ILE A 26 12.89 -9.02 17.29
CA ILE A 26 11.72 -9.45 16.53
C ILE A 26 10.97 -8.25 15.96
N SER A 27 10.70 -7.23 16.79
CA SER A 27 10.04 -6.00 16.34
C SER A 27 10.83 -5.31 15.23
N LEU A 28 12.15 -5.19 15.39
CA LEU A 28 13.03 -4.56 14.40
C LEU A 28 13.14 -5.40 13.12
N GLY A 29 13.16 -6.72 13.21
CA GLY A 29 13.18 -7.62 12.04
C GLY A 29 11.89 -7.57 11.23
N ILE A 30 10.74 -7.34 11.89
CA ILE A 30 9.45 -7.13 11.23
C ILE A 30 9.42 -5.75 10.56
N GLU A 31 9.91 -4.72 11.26
CA GLU A 31 9.96 -3.34 10.73
C GLU A 31 10.94 -3.20 9.56
N ALA A 32 12.10 -3.87 9.60
CA ALA A 32 13.07 -3.88 8.50
C ALA A 32 12.54 -4.55 7.22
N ARG A 33 11.47 -5.35 7.31
CA ARG A 33 10.76 -5.93 6.15
C ARG A 33 9.58 -5.07 5.69
N ARG A 34 9.18 -4.05 6.44
CA ARG A 34 8.16 -3.10 6.01
C ARG A 34 8.84 -2.04 5.13
N PRO A 35 8.41 -1.85 3.87
CA PRO A 35 8.88 -0.72 3.07
C PRO A 35 8.60 0.57 3.84
N ALA A 36 9.58 1.49 3.83
CA ALA A 36 9.73 2.65 4.73
C ALA A 36 8.63 3.74 4.61
N GLY A 37 7.35 3.39 4.69
CA GLY A 37 6.22 4.31 4.52
C GLY A 37 5.10 4.20 5.55
N ALA A 38 5.23 3.39 6.62
CA ALA A 38 4.09 3.09 7.49
C ALA A 38 4.39 3.15 9.00
N ALA A 39 5.22 4.10 9.43
CA ALA A 39 5.44 4.37 10.85
C ALA A 39 4.98 5.78 11.22
N SER A 40 3.65 5.97 11.30
CA SER A 40 3.08 7.02 12.13
C SER A 40 1.84 6.51 12.86
N THR A 41 1.99 6.44 14.19
CA THR A 41 0.98 6.79 15.19
C THR A 41 -0.33 6.00 15.27
N LEU A 42 -0.68 5.67 16.51
CA LEU A 42 -2.01 5.23 16.89
C LEU A 42 -3.08 6.19 16.32
N SER A 43 -4.22 5.60 15.94
CA SER A 43 -5.49 6.22 15.52
C SER A 43 -5.75 6.22 14.01
N GLU A 44 -6.96 5.77 13.69
CA GLU A 44 -7.60 5.66 12.37
C GLU A 44 -7.22 4.43 11.52
N PRO A 45 -8.21 3.69 10.97
CA PRO A 45 -7.94 2.72 9.93
C PRO A 45 -7.26 3.48 8.80
N SER A 46 -5.97 3.18 8.59
CA SER A 46 -5.18 3.71 7.48
C SER A 46 -5.92 3.39 6.19
N ARG A 47 -6.76 4.33 5.77
CA ARG A 47 -7.25 4.39 4.41
C ARG A 47 -5.99 4.49 3.56
N PRO A 48 -5.82 3.61 2.55
CA PRO A 48 -4.70 3.74 1.64
C PRO A 48 -4.63 5.20 1.23
N ALA A 49 -3.45 5.82 1.35
CA ALA A 49 -3.26 7.21 0.98
C ALA A 49 -3.67 7.35 -0.49
N MET A 50 -4.92 7.79 -0.72
CA MET A 50 -5.44 8.01 -2.05
C MET A 50 -4.63 9.15 -2.63
N HIS A 51 -3.93 8.87 -3.73
CA HIS A 51 -3.18 9.89 -4.43
C HIS A 51 -4.14 11.04 -4.79
N PRO A 52 -3.75 12.31 -4.61
CA PRO A 52 -4.63 13.45 -4.85
C PRO A 52 -5.14 13.52 -6.30
N GLU A 53 -4.46 12.86 -7.24
CA GLU A 53 -4.90 12.71 -8.64
C GLU A 53 -6.13 11.81 -8.81
N LEU A 54 -6.47 11.00 -7.80
CA LEU A 54 -7.65 10.14 -7.78
C LEU A 54 -8.86 10.82 -7.14
N LEU A 55 -8.80 12.12 -6.87
CA LEU A 55 -9.91 12.90 -6.34
C LEU A 55 -10.36 13.96 -7.33
N ASP A 56 -11.68 14.15 -7.46
CA ASP A 56 -12.27 15.28 -8.20
C ASP A 56 -12.10 16.60 -7.43
N ASP A 57 -12.49 17.72 -8.04
CA ASP A 57 -12.46 19.06 -7.42
C ASP A 57 -13.31 19.15 -6.13
N SER A 58 -14.22 18.18 -5.92
CA SER A 58 -15.10 18.07 -4.75
C SER A 58 -14.60 17.08 -3.69
N GLY A 59 -13.45 16.40 -3.92
CA GLY A 59 -12.88 15.42 -3.01
C GLY A 59 -13.54 14.03 -3.06
N ASN A 60 -14.27 13.69 -4.12
CA ASN A 60 -14.77 12.33 -4.37
C ASN A 60 -13.74 11.53 -5.17
N VAL A 61 -13.75 10.20 -5.01
CA VAL A 61 -12.87 9.32 -5.77
C VAL A 61 -13.27 9.33 -7.24
N LEU A 62 -12.30 9.57 -8.13
CA LEU A 62 -12.48 9.59 -9.57
C LEU A 62 -12.65 8.15 -10.07
N ASP A 63 -13.80 7.83 -10.68
CA ASP A 63 -14.11 6.51 -11.27
C ASP A 63 -13.70 6.45 -12.76
N GLU A 64 -12.52 7.00 -13.07
CA GLU A 64 -12.01 7.01 -14.43
C GLU A 64 -11.31 5.69 -14.79
N PRO A 65 -11.46 5.19 -16.03
CA PRO A 65 -10.76 3.99 -16.45
C PRO A 65 -9.25 4.23 -16.40
N LEU A 66 -8.50 3.27 -15.84
CA LEU A 66 -7.05 3.35 -15.65
C LEU A 66 -6.31 3.68 -16.97
N LEU A 67 -5.78 4.90 -17.08
CA LEU A 67 -4.99 5.32 -18.23
C LEU A 67 -3.54 4.81 -18.10
N VAL A 68 -3.18 3.80 -18.89
CA VAL A 68 -1.80 3.27 -18.93
C VAL A 68 -1.08 3.84 -20.15
N MET A 69 -0.06 4.67 -19.91
CA MET A 69 0.80 5.19 -20.98
C MET A 69 1.62 4.04 -21.60
N ARG A 70 1.44 3.79 -22.90
CA ARG A 70 2.23 2.82 -23.69
C ARG A 70 2.96 3.52 -24.82
N SER A 71 4.22 3.16 -25.06
CA SER A 71 4.96 3.59 -26.25
C SER A 71 4.55 2.73 -27.44
N ILE A 72 3.67 3.24 -28.30
CA ILE A 72 3.20 2.56 -29.51
C ILE A 72 3.52 3.41 -30.76
N SER A 73 3.56 2.77 -31.94
CA SER A 73 3.74 3.51 -33.18
C SER A 73 2.46 4.27 -33.56
N ILE A 74 2.58 5.34 -34.36
CA ILE A 74 1.43 6.16 -34.79
C ILE A 74 0.42 5.34 -35.59
N LYS A 75 0.89 4.33 -36.35
CA LYS A 75 0.02 3.48 -37.15
C LYS A 75 -0.83 2.58 -36.26
N ASP A 76 -0.21 1.93 -35.28
CA ASP A 76 -0.91 1.04 -34.35
C ASP A 76 -1.90 1.82 -33.45
N ALA A 77 -1.56 3.07 -33.10
CA ALA A 77 -2.44 3.95 -32.35
C ALA A 77 -3.73 4.29 -33.12
N ARG A 78 -3.61 4.54 -34.43
CA ARG A 78 -4.78 4.78 -35.29
C ARG A 78 -5.67 3.55 -35.39
N GLU A 79 -5.08 2.38 -35.62
CA GLU A 79 -5.83 1.12 -35.73
C GLU A 79 -6.60 0.79 -34.44
N GLN A 80 -5.99 1.00 -33.26
CA GLN A 80 -6.71 0.84 -31.98
C GLN A 80 -7.85 1.85 -31.81
N LEU A 81 -7.67 3.11 -32.22
CA LEU A 81 -8.72 4.12 -32.15
C LEU A 81 -9.89 3.79 -33.09
N ASP A 82 -9.60 3.33 -34.31
CA ASP A 82 -10.62 2.93 -35.28
C ASP A 82 -11.42 1.73 -34.76
N ALA A 83 -10.76 0.74 -34.15
CA ALA A 83 -11.42 -0.41 -33.52
C ALA A 83 -12.33 0.00 -32.33
N LEU A 84 -11.89 0.95 -31.51
CA LEU A 84 -12.70 1.50 -30.41
C LEU A 84 -13.93 2.24 -30.96
N TYR A 85 -13.77 3.00 -32.04
CA TYR A 85 -14.85 3.72 -32.70
C TYR A 85 -15.91 2.75 -33.26
N GLU A 86 -15.49 1.75 -34.04
CA GLU A 86 -16.39 0.75 -34.62
C GLU A 86 -17.16 -0.04 -33.55
N SER A 87 -16.47 -0.47 -32.49
CA SER A 87 -17.09 -1.19 -31.37
C SER A 87 -18.09 -0.34 -30.58
N SER A 88 -17.88 0.97 -30.49
CA SER A 88 -18.83 1.90 -29.86
C SER A 88 -20.09 2.14 -30.70
N SER A 89 -20.01 2.05 -32.03
CA SER A 89 -21.15 2.32 -32.93
C SER A 89 -22.15 1.16 -33.05
N SER A 90 -21.78 -0.06 -32.64
CA SER A 90 -22.70 -1.22 -32.64
C SER A 90 -23.75 -1.19 -31.51
N GLY A 91 -23.88 -0.08 -30.78
CA GLY A 91 -24.77 0.07 -29.63
C GLY A 91 -26.03 0.94 -29.82
N ASP A 92 -26.19 1.66 -30.95
CA ASP A 92 -27.23 2.72 -31.05
C ASP A 92 -28.22 2.60 -32.22
N ASP A 93 -28.17 1.53 -33.03
CA ASP A 93 -29.03 1.44 -34.24
C ASP A 93 -30.25 0.51 -34.08
N SER A 94 -30.80 0.40 -32.86
CA SER A 94 -31.97 -0.45 -32.58
C SER A 94 -33.07 0.22 -31.76
N LYS A 95 -33.41 1.48 -32.09
CA LYS A 95 -34.65 2.12 -31.66
C LYS A 95 -35.07 3.23 -32.62
N ASP A 96 -36.00 2.88 -33.52
CA ASP A 96 -37.25 3.60 -33.77
C ASP A 96 -37.79 3.22 -35.18
N GLU A 97 -38.59 2.14 -35.22
CA GLU A 97 -39.66 1.94 -36.22
C GLU A 97 -41.01 2.33 -35.59
#